data_AF-A0A7W0X6J8-F1
#
_entry.id   AF-A0A7W0X6J8-F1
#
_cell.length_a   1.000
_cell.length_b   1.000
_cell.length_c   1.000
_cell.angle_alpha   90.00
_cell.angle_beta   90.00
_cell.angle_gamma   90.00
#
_symmetry.space_group_name_H-M   'P 1'
#
loop_
_entity.id
_entity.type
_entity.pdbx_description
1 polymer ?
#
loop_
_entity_poly.entity_id
_entity_poly.type
_entity_poly.pdbx_seq_one_letter_code
_entity_poly.pdbx_strand_id
1 'polypeptide(L)' 'MRLPGTHRFARSISCKEASRLISQKIDSPLAFGRALRLRLHLMWCKACQRFEHQAKFLHAVMQKYRK' A
#
# COMPACT_ATOMS: atom_id res chain seq x y z
N MET A 1 -18.65 -1.39 7.28
CA MET A 1 -17.68 -0.56 6.53
C MET A 1 -17.48 -1.15 5.13
N ARG A 2 -18.31 -0.75 4.16
CA ARG A 2 -18.32 -1.28 2.78
C ARG A 2 -17.55 -0.26 1.92
N LEU A 3 -16.29 -0.54 1.59
CA LEU A 3 -15.55 0.31 0.65
C LEU A 3 -16.10 0.05 -0.77
N PRO A 4 -16.64 1.06 -1.47
CA PRO A 4 -17.21 0.89 -2.81
C PRO A 4 -16.10 0.51 -3.79
N GLY A 5 -16.12 -0.75 -4.22
CA GLY A 5 -15.18 -1.35 -5.15
C GLY A 5 -15.63 -1.14 -6.60
N THR A 6 -15.20 -0.05 -7.20
CA THR A 6 -15.10 0.14 -8.65
C THR A 6 -13.76 0.84 -8.84
N HIS A 7 -12.72 0.25 -9.45
CA HIS A 7 -12.66 -0.02 -10.88
C HIS A 7 -11.90 -1.32 -11.20
N ARG A 8 -12.56 -2.07 -12.08
CA ARG A 8 -12.16 -3.28 -12.76
C ARG A 8 -11.05 -2.97 -13.77
N PHE A 9 -9.78 -3.05 -13.38
CA PHE A 9 -8.68 -3.14 -14.36
C PHE A 9 -7.74 -4.29 -14.02
N ALA A 10 -7.79 -5.27 -14.90
CA ALA A 10 -6.94 -6.45 -14.91
C ALA A 10 -5.49 -6.04 -15.14
N ARG A 11 -4.63 -6.22 -14.12
CA ARG A 11 -3.40 -7.05 -14.18
C ARG A 11 -2.65 -6.98 -12.84
N SER A 12 -2.95 -7.97 -12.00
CA SER A 12 -2.07 -8.63 -11.01
C SER A 12 -2.04 -8.28 -9.50
N ILE A 13 -2.87 -7.40 -8.93
CA ILE A 13 -3.28 -7.43 -7.49
C ILE A 13 -4.50 -6.51 -7.25
N SER A 14 -5.37 -6.86 -6.30
CA SER A 14 -6.54 -6.04 -5.94
C SER A 14 -6.17 -4.87 -5.01
N CYS A 15 -6.98 -3.81 -4.94
CA CYS A 15 -6.78 -2.70 -3.99
C CYS A 15 -6.65 -3.18 -2.54
N LYS A 16 -7.43 -4.21 -2.15
CA LYS A 16 -7.35 -4.84 -0.82
C LYS A 16 -5.99 -5.47 -0.56
N GLU A 17 -5.44 -6.13 -1.58
CA GLU A 17 -4.14 -6.77 -1.51
C GLU A 17 -3.00 -5.75 -1.54
N ALA A 18 -3.15 -4.66 -2.30
CA ALA A 18 -2.23 -3.53 -2.27
C ALA A 18 -2.17 -2.91 -0.87
N SER A 19 -3.31 -2.62 -0.22
CA SER A 19 -3.35 -2.15 1.16
C SER A 19 -2.67 -3.13 2.13
N ARG A 20 -2.90 -4.43 1.96
CA ARG A 20 -2.24 -5.47 2.78
C ARG A 20 -0.73 -5.48 2.60
N LEU A 21 -0.23 -5.34 1.36
CA LEU A 21 1.20 -5.24 1.07
C LEU A 21 1.81 -3.95 1.62
N ILE A 22 1.07 -2.83 1.60
CA ILE A 22 1.50 -1.56 2.19
C ILE A 22 1.69 -1.72 3.70
N SER A 23 0.71 -2.28 4.42
CA SER A 23 0.86 -2.56 5.86
C SER A 23 2.00 -3.54 6.13
N GLN A 24 2.09 -4.64 5.37
CA GLN A 24 3.21 -5.58 5.52
C GLN A 24 4.58 -4.90 5.35
N LYS A 25 4.68 -3.87 4.50
CA LYS A 25 5.92 -3.12 4.22
C LYS A 25 6.37 -2.24 5.36
N ILE A 26 5.40 -1.84 6.16
CA ILE A 26 5.60 -0.99 7.32
C ILE A 26 6.07 -1.84 8.51
N ASP A 27 5.51 -3.04 8.67
CA ASP A 27 5.89 -3.97 9.74
C ASP A 27 7.11 -4.83 9.41
N SER A 28 7.38 -5.12 8.13
CA SER A 28 8.49 -5.98 7.70
C SER A 28 8.98 -5.67 6.29
N PRO A 29 10.26 -5.93 5.97
CA PRO A 29 10.77 -5.74 4.62
C PRO A 29 10.06 -6.70 3.65
N LEU A 30 9.39 -6.15 2.62
CA LEU A 30 8.79 -6.98 1.57
C LEU A 30 9.86 -7.60 0.68
N ALA A 31 9.61 -8.83 0.23
CA ALA A 31 10.30 -9.42 -0.91
C ALA A 31 10.16 -8.52 -2.15
N PHE A 32 11.28 -8.23 -2.82
CA PHE A 32 11.40 -7.30 -3.96
C PHE A 32 10.34 -7.51 -5.04
N GLY A 33 9.96 -8.75 -5.35
CA GLY A 33 8.93 -9.05 -6.35
C GLY A 33 7.52 -8.56 -6.00
N ARG A 34 7.13 -8.58 -4.72
CA ARG A 34 5.83 -8.06 -4.26
C ARG A 34 5.82 -6.53 -4.22
N ALA A 35 6.94 -5.93 -3.85
CA ALA A 35 7.11 -4.48 -3.87
C ALA A 35 7.01 -3.90 -5.30
N LEU A 36 7.51 -4.62 -6.30
CA LEU A 36 7.41 -4.21 -7.70
C LEU A 36 5.96 -4.23 -8.20
N ARG A 37 5.19 -5.30 -7.92
CA ARG A 37 3.75 -5.36 -8.25
C ARG A 37 2.96 -4.25 -7.56
N LEU A 38 3.27 -3.98 -6.29
CA LEU A 38 2.66 -2.87 -5.55
C LEU A 38 2.94 -1.53 -6.23
N ARG A 39 4.20 -1.23 -6.59
CA ARG A 39 4.55 0.01 -7.31
C ARG A 39 3.77 0.16 -8.61
N LEU A 40 3.69 -0.90 -9.42
CA LEU A 40 2.91 -0.88 -10.67
C LEU A 40 1.44 -0.56 -10.40
N HIS A 41 0.82 -1.17 -9.40
CA HIS A 41 -0.56 -0.86 -9.01
C HIS A 41 -0.73 0.60 -8.56
N LEU A 42 0.21 1.13 -7.77
CA LEU A 42 0.16 2.51 -7.26
C LEU A 42 0.32 3.56 -8.37
N MET A 43 0.98 3.22 -9.48
CA MET A 43 1.08 4.12 -10.64
C MET A 43 -0.28 4.37 -11.30
N TRP A 44 -1.18 3.38 -11.28
CA TRP A 44 -2.52 3.51 -11.85
C TRP A 44 -3.60 3.86 -10.81
N CYS A 45 -3.43 3.44 -9.55
CA CYS A 45 -4.40 3.65 -8.48
C CYS A 45 -3.97 4.75 -7.50
N LYS A 46 -4.44 5.98 -7.76
CA LYS A 46 -4.20 7.15 -6.88
C LYS A 46 -4.74 6.95 -5.45
N ALA A 47 -5.82 6.18 -5.27
CA ALA A 47 -6.39 5.91 -3.95
C ALA A 47 -5.41 5.12 -3.07
N CYS A 48 -4.86 4.03 -3.61
CA CYS A 48 -3.84 3.23 -2.93
C CYS A 48 -2.54 4.03 -2.73
N GLN A 49 -2.16 4.90 -3.68
CA GLN A 49 -0.99 5.78 -3.56
C GLN A 49 -1.13 6.72 -2.36
N ARG A 50 -2.31 7.34 -2.18
CA ARG A 50 -2.56 8.24 -1.05
C ARG A 50 -2.60 7.50 0.29
N PHE A 51 -3.09 6.27 0.31
CA PHE A 51 -3.03 5.41 1.49
C PHE A 51 -1.58 5.05 1.85
N GLU A 52 -0.74 4.65 0.88
CA GLU A 52 0.68 4.37 1.12
C GLU A 52 1.40 5.57 1.75
N HIS A 53 1.14 6.77 1.22
CA HIS A 53 1.76 7.99 1.73
C HIS A 53 1.37 8.28 3.19
N GLN A 54 0.08 8.17 3.52
CA GLN A 54 -0.42 8.37 4.88
C GLN A 54 0.15 7.33 5.86
N ALA A 55 0.16 6.06 5.46
CA ALA A 55 0.63 4.98 6.31
C ALA A 55 2.14 5.09 6.60
N LYS A 56 2.95 5.46 5.58
CA LYS A 56 4.38 5.73 5.77
C LYS A 56 4.63 6.95 6.65
N PHE A 57 3.85 8.02 6.47
CA PHE A 57 3.98 9.22 7.29
C PHE A 57 3.73 8.89 8.77
N LEU A 58 2.63 8.19 9.06
CA LEU A 58 2.30 7.76 10.42
C LEU A 58 3.41 6.89 11.01
N HIS A 59 3.92 5.92 10.25
CA HIS A 59 5.01 5.07 10.72
C HIS A 59 6.31 5.85 10.96
N ALA A 60 6.68 6.78 10.09
CA ALA A 60 7.86 7.60 10.26
C ALA A 60 7.78 8.46 11.53
N VAL A 61 6.60 9.02 11.81
CA VAL A 61 6.35 9.77 13.06
C VAL A 61 6.44 8.84 14.28
N MET A 62 5.82 7.66 14.23
CA MET A 62 5.90 6.66 15.32
C MET A 62 7.33 6.20 15.60
N GLN A 63 8.12 5.96 14.55
CA GLN A 63 9.55 5.59 14.69
C GLN A 63 10.36 6.73 15.30
N LYS A 64 10.06 7.98 14.94
CA LYS A 64 10.70 9.16 15.55
C LYS A 64 10.36 9.30 17.03
N TYR A 65 9.14 8.93 17.43
CA TYR A 65 8.67 8.99 18.82
C TYR A 65 9.16 7.84 19.70
N ARG A 66 9.57 6.72 19.10
CA ARG A 66 10.10 5.56 19.83
C ARG A 66 11.57 5.75 20.28
N LYS A 67 12.25 6.77 19.76
CA LYS A 67 13.59 7.20 20.20
C LYS A 67 13.46 8.25 21.30
#